data_AF-A0A2W6C5S8-F1
#
_entry.id   AF-A0A2W6C5S8-F1
#
_cell.length_a   1.000
_cell.length_b   1.000
_cell.length_c   1.000
_cell.angle_alpha   90.00
_cell.angle_beta   90.00
_cell.angle_gamma   90.00
#
_symmetry.space_group_name_H-M   'P 1'
#
loop_
_entity.id
_entity.type
_entity.pdbx_description
1 polymer ?
#
loop_
_entity_poly.entity_id
_entity_poly.type
_entity_poly.pdbx_seq_one_letter_code
_entity_poly.pdbx_strand_id
1 'polypeptide(L)'
;RMAANARTVITDLFNAYMRDTGLLPPRQQQRIAEGDEDGNGGTARIVCDYIAGMTDRFALKEHRRITGKALNYDDIVARML
;
A
#
# COMPACT_ATOMS: atom_id res chain seq x y z
N ARG A 1 5.94 -19.60 5.90
CA ARG A 1 6.52 -18.82 4.76
C ARG A 1 5.63 -17.65 4.27
N MET A 2 4.52 -17.27 4.93
CA MET A 2 3.73 -16.09 4.53
C MET A 2 4.17 -14.76 5.18
N ALA A 3 4.71 -14.79 6.41
CA ALA A 3 5.08 -13.58 7.14
C ALA A 3 6.22 -12.75 6.50
N ALA A 4 7.15 -13.41 5.78
CA ALA A 4 8.29 -12.73 5.15
C ALA A 4 7.88 -11.75 4.03
N ASN A 5 6.67 -11.89 3.47
CA ASN A 5 6.19 -11.05 2.36
C ASN A 5 5.28 -9.89 2.81
N ALA A 6 4.72 -9.95 4.03
CA ALA A 6 3.76 -8.95 4.51
C ALA A 6 4.41 -7.56 4.63
N ARG A 7 5.65 -7.49 5.14
CA ARG A 7 6.39 -6.21 5.24
C ARG A 7 6.61 -5.58 3.87
N THR A 8 6.97 -6.37 2.86
CA THR A 8 7.18 -5.89 1.48
C THR A 8 5.88 -5.37 0.88
N VAL A 9 4.80 -6.13 1.00
CA VAL A 9 3.47 -5.74 0.50
C VAL A 9 3.02 -4.42 1.13
N ILE A 10 3.09 -4.30 2.45
CA ILE A 10 2.66 -3.10 3.17
C ILE A 10 3.54 -1.90 2.79
N THR A 11 4.87 -2.08 2.72
CA THR A 11 5.80 -1.01 2.36
C THR A 11 5.56 -0.52 0.94
N ASP A 12 5.39 -1.42 -0.02
CA ASP A 12 5.14 -1.07 -1.41
C ASP A 12 3.81 -0.36 -1.58
N LEU A 13 2.74 -0.85 -0.92
CA LEU A 13 1.43 -0.21 -0.93
C LEU A 13 1.48 1.20 -0.34
N PHE A 14 2.09 1.36 0.84
CA PHE A 14 2.24 2.65 1.49
C PHE A 14 2.98 3.64 0.59
N ASN A 15 4.13 3.24 0.04
CA ASN A 15 4.93 4.09 -0.83
C ASN A 15 4.18 4.46 -2.12
N ALA A 16 3.42 3.53 -2.69
CA ALA A 16 2.64 3.81 -3.90
C ALA A 16 1.53 4.83 -3.63
N TYR A 17 0.73 4.65 -2.56
CA TYR A 17 -0.32 5.59 -2.21
C TYR A 17 0.20 6.96 -1.76
N MET A 18 1.35 7.01 -1.08
CA MET A 18 1.99 8.28 -0.72
C MET A 18 2.57 9.02 -1.93
N ARG A 19 2.99 8.29 -2.98
CA ARG A 19 3.47 8.89 -4.23
C ARG A 19 2.32 9.39 -5.09
N ASP A 20 1.22 8.65 -5.14
CA ASP A 20 0.04 8.98 -5.92
C ASP A 20 -1.23 8.63 -5.13
N THR A 21 -1.81 9.65 -4.51
CA THR A 21 -3.05 9.52 -3.73
C THR A 21 -4.25 9.22 -4.62
N GLY A 22 -4.18 9.44 -5.95
CA GLY A 22 -5.21 9.08 -6.91
C GLY A 22 -5.41 7.56 -7.04
N LEU A 23 -4.45 6.76 -6.55
CA LEU A 23 -4.56 5.30 -6.49
C LEU A 23 -5.47 4.80 -5.36
N LEU A 24 -5.73 5.64 -4.35
CA LEU A 24 -6.64 5.33 -3.23
C LEU A 24 -8.10 5.32 -3.71
N PRO A 25 -9.02 4.70 -2.97
CA PRO A 25 -10.45 4.83 -3.27
C PRO A 25 -10.95 6.28 -3.05
N PRO A 26 -12.06 6.67 -3.71
CA PRO A 26 -12.57 8.05 -3.67
C PRO A 26 -12.81 8.60 -2.26
N ARG A 27 -13.26 7.76 -1.32
CA ARG A 27 -13.50 8.18 0.08
C ARG A 27 -12.23 8.66 0.77
N GLN A 28 -11.10 7.97 0.56
CA GLN A 28 -9.82 8.34 1.15
C GLN A 28 -9.24 9.57 0.44
N GLN A 29 -9.38 9.67 -0.88
CA GLN A 29 -9.00 10.87 -1.63
C GLN A 29 -9.74 12.11 -1.11
N GLN A 30 -11.04 11.99 -0.87
CA GLN A 30 -11.86 13.06 -0.31
C GLN A 30 -11.37 13.48 1.08
N ARG A 31 -11.11 12.51 1.99
CA ARG A 31 -10.56 12.81 3.33
C ARG A 31 -9.21 13.55 3.27
N ILE A 32 -8.37 13.22 2.28
CA ILE A 32 -7.09 13.91 2.06
C ILE A 32 -7.36 15.34 1.57
N ALA A 33 -8.30 15.53 0.65
CA ALA A 33 -8.65 16.83 0.08
C ALA A 33 -9.34 17.77 1.10
N GLU A 34 -10.10 17.20 2.04
CA GLU A 34 -10.79 17.93 3.11
C GLU A 34 -9.81 18.44 4.19
N GLY A 35 -8.54 18.02 4.15
CA GLY A 35 -7.49 18.59 4.97
C GLY A 35 -7.60 18.26 6.46
N ASP A 36 -8.19 17.10 6.80
CA ASP A 36 -8.44 16.68 8.19
C ASP A 36 -7.17 16.64 9.08
N GLU A 37 -5.96 16.69 8.52
CA GLU A 37 -4.70 16.69 9.28
C GLU A 37 -3.58 17.49 8.57
N ASP A 38 -2.94 18.41 9.30
CA ASP A 38 -1.94 19.38 8.82
C ASP A 38 -0.72 18.73 8.10
N GLY A 39 -0.68 18.82 6.76
CA GLY A 39 0.48 18.45 5.93
C GLY A 39 0.66 16.96 5.67
N ASN A 40 1.90 16.53 5.37
CA ASN A 40 2.21 15.14 4.99
C ASN A 40 1.84 14.09 6.07
N GLY A 41 1.72 14.51 7.33
CA GLY A 41 1.30 13.63 8.43
C GLY A 41 -0.11 13.09 8.24
N GLY A 42 -1.02 13.93 7.74
CA GLY A 42 -2.43 13.58 7.54
C GLY A 42 -2.67 12.54 6.46
N THR A 43 -2.05 12.76 5.30
CA THR A 43 -2.09 11.80 4.20
C THR A 43 -1.53 10.44 4.65
N ALA A 44 -0.41 10.44 5.37
CA ALA A 44 0.20 9.20 5.86
C ALA A 44 -0.72 8.44 6.82
N ARG A 45 -1.42 9.15 7.71
CA ARG A 45 -2.43 8.55 8.62
C ARG A 45 -3.57 7.91 7.84
N ILE A 46 -4.15 8.63 6.87
CA ILE A 46 -5.26 8.12 6.04
C ILE A 46 -4.84 6.87 5.24
N VAL A 47 -3.63 6.87 4.68
CA VAL A 47 -3.06 5.71 3.98
C VAL A 47 -2.87 4.54 4.95
N CYS A 48 -2.31 4.78 6.14
CA CYS A 48 -2.12 3.76 7.16
C CYS A 48 -3.45 3.14 7.60
N ASP A 49 -4.48 3.95 7.86
CA ASP A 49 -5.82 3.48 8.23
C ASP A 49 -6.42 2.62 7.13
N TYR A 50 -6.25 3.03 5.87
CA TYR A 50 -6.74 2.27 4.73
C TYR A 50 -6.04 0.91 4.60
N ILE A 51 -4.71 0.88 4.75
CA ILE A 51 -3.93 -0.37 4.70
C ILE A 51 -4.26 -1.28 5.89
N ALA A 52 -4.41 -0.72 7.10
CA ALA A 52 -4.77 -1.48 8.30
C ALA A 52 -6.18 -2.10 8.22
N GLY A 53 -7.08 -1.48 7.45
CA GLY A 53 -8.41 -2.02 7.15
C GLY A 53 -8.43 -3.14 6.10
N MET A 54 -7.30 -3.49 5.49
CA MET A 54 -7.23 -4.54 4.47
C MET A 54 -7.16 -5.94 5.10
N THR A 55 -7.83 -6.89 4.48
CA THR A 55 -7.54 -8.31 4.71
C THR A 55 -6.31 -8.73 3.91
N ASP A 56 -5.60 -9.78 4.33
CA ASP A 56 -4.41 -10.30 3.62
C ASP A 56 -4.66 -10.52 2.12
N ARG A 57 -5.81 -11.12 1.79
CA ARG A 57 -6.21 -11.38 0.39
C ARG A 57 -6.40 -10.09 -0.40
N PHE A 58 -6.98 -9.07 0.23
CA PHE A 58 -7.22 -7.79 -0.41
C PHE A 58 -5.90 -7.02 -0.60
N ALA A 59 -5.02 -7.00 0.40
CA ALA A 59 -3.71 -6.36 0.31
C ALA A 59 -2.85 -6.96 -0.82
N LEU A 60 -2.85 -8.29 -0.96
CA LEU A 60 -2.14 -8.97 -2.06
C LEU A 60 -2.75 -8.66 -3.44
N LYS A 61 -4.07 -8.52 -3.53
CA LYS A 61 -4.75 -8.12 -4.76
C LYS A 61 -4.38 -6.70 -5.16
N GLU A 62 -4.44 -5.76 -4.21
CA GLU A 62 -4.08 -4.36 -4.44
C GLU A 62 -2.61 -4.19 -4.77
N HIS A 63 -1.72 -4.90 -4.08
CA HIS A 63 -0.28 -4.86 -4.35
C HIS A 63 0.03 -5.29 -5.79
N ARG A 64 -0.62 -6.36 -6.26
CA ARG A 64 -0.51 -6.82 -7.65
C ARG A 64 -1.08 -5.81 -8.64
N ARG A 65 -2.23 -5.19 -8.32
CA ARG A 65 -2.88 -4.17 -9.16
C ARG A 65 -1.99 -2.95 -9.36
N ILE A 66 -1.36 -2.48 -8.28
CA ILE A 66 -0.62 -1.21 -8.26
C ILE A 66 0.81 -1.38 -8.76
N THR A 67 1.49 -2.45 -8.35
CA THR A 67 2.91 -2.65 -8.69
C THR A 67 3.12 -3.47 -9.95
N GLY A 68 2.08 -4.16 -10.44
CA GLY A 68 2.21 -5.16 -11.51
C GLY A 68 3.02 -6.40 -11.11
N LYS A 69 3.54 -6.46 -9.88
CA LYS A 69 4.32 -7.60 -9.39
C LYS A 69 3.38 -8.69 -8.92
N ALA A 70 3.39 -9.82 -9.60
CA ALA A 70 3.04 -11.06 -8.96
C ALA A 70 4.21 -11.42 -8.03
N LEU A 71 4.02 -11.45 -6.71
CA LEU A 71 5.04 -12.02 -5.83
C LEU A 71 5.21 -13.51 -6.19
N ASN A 72 6.12 -13.79 -7.11
CA ASN A 72 6.55 -15.14 -7.45
C ASN A 72 7.84 -15.45 -6.68
N TYR A 73 8.04 -16.73 -6.38
CA TYR A 73 9.21 -17.21 -5.64
C TYR A 73 10.53 -16.77 -6.30
N ASP A 74 10.52 -16.61 -7.62
CA ASP A 74 11.68 -16.21 -8.42
C ASP A 74 12.13 -14.76 -8.13
N ASP A 75 11.21 -13.84 -7.80
CA ASP A 75 11.54 -12.46 -7.43
C ASP A 75 12.26 -12.36 -6.07
N ILE A 76 12.03 -13.34 -5.19
CA ILE A 76 12.65 -13.42 -3.86
C ILE A 76 14.11 -13.85 -4.00
N VAL A 77 14.39 -14.83 -4.86
CA VAL A 77 15.75 -15.35 -5.09
C VAL A 77 16.59 -14.34 -5.85
N ALA A 78 16.02 -13.64 -6.83
CA ALA A 78 16.71 -12.63 -7.63
C ALA A 78 17.16 -11.38 -6.84
N ARG A 79 16.65 -11.16 -5.62
CA ARG A 79 17.05 -10.06 -4.73
C ARG A 79 18.07 -10.45 -3.67
N MET A 80 18.41 -11.74 -3.58
CA MET A 80 19.41 -12.29 -2.65
C MET A 80 20.74 -12.66 -3.32
N LEU A 81 20.85 -12.49 -4.64
CA LEU A 81 22.07 -12.58 -5.44
C LEU A 81 22.43 -11.20 -5.98
#